data_AF-A0A352AK61-F1
#
_entry.id   AF-A0A352AK61-F1
#
_cell.length_a   1.000
_cell.length_b   1.000
_cell.length_c   1.000
_cell.angle_alpha   90.00
_cell.angle_beta   90.00
_cell.angle_gamma   90.00
#
_symmetry.space_group_name_H-M   'P 1'
#
loop_
_entity.id
_entity.type
_entity.pdbx_description
1 polymer ?
#
loop_
_entity_poly.entity_id
_entity_poly.type
_entity_poly.pdbx_seq_one_letter_code
_entity_poly.pdbx_strand_id
1 'polypeptide(L)'
;SPITHHQVQILRRARGYAPAPINLPTGFENVSPILAMGSELKNTFCLLREGQAILSQHLGDLENGAAFRAYQNTLNLYLGLFEHRPVAIAIDQHPEYLSTKLGQELAAANQLRVHSIQHHHAHIAAGMAENGIPLDCSPVLGIALDGLGYGQDGTLWGGEFLLADYRGFKRLGTFKPVAMIGGEQAIYQPWRNTYAQLMAAFNWDDLQQEYGDLELLAFLEQKPRQLLDGLLAKGINSPLASSAGRLFDAVAAALGICRSECSYEGQAAIEMEALITQQRLNHFEEQGAYPFAIGNLDGSQESLSIEFPYIESRPMWQALLDDLKENIPRWAIAAKFHNGLANAIAAMVDRLRDCLLSDRVVLTGGVFQNRILLEQVSRCLEVRGFSVLTHSLVPPNDGGLSFGQAVIAAAQLVSFGSGFDNGCNG
;
A
#
# COMPACT_ATOMS: atom_id res chain seq x y z
N SER A 1 -12.37 14.02 7.68
CA SER A 1 -12.34 13.17 6.49
C SER A 1 -12.43 14.06 5.27
N PRO A 2 -11.45 14.03 4.36
CA PRO A 2 -11.57 14.72 3.07
C PRO A 2 -12.74 14.11 2.26
N ILE A 3 -13.33 14.91 1.37
CA ILE A 3 -14.27 14.43 0.34
C ILE A 3 -13.44 14.18 -0.92
N THR A 4 -13.43 12.94 -1.39
CA THR A 4 -12.73 12.43 -2.58
C THR A 4 -13.78 11.69 -3.41
N HIS A 5 -13.92 11.99 -4.71
CA HIS A 5 -14.96 11.38 -5.56
C HIS A 5 -16.39 11.51 -5.03
N HIS A 6 -16.71 12.66 -4.42
CA HIS A 6 -18.01 12.91 -3.75
C HIS A 6 -18.33 11.98 -2.56
N GLN A 7 -17.36 11.17 -2.11
CA GLN A 7 -17.48 10.33 -0.93
C GLN A 7 -16.47 10.75 0.15
N VAL A 8 -16.87 10.57 1.40
CA VAL A 8 -16.03 10.89 2.56
C VAL A 8 -15.03 9.77 2.77
N GLN A 9 -13.72 10.04 2.68
CA GLN A 9 -12.69 9.05 3.00
C GLN A 9 -12.24 9.18 4.46
N ILE A 10 -12.42 8.12 5.24
CA ILE A 10 -11.97 8.08 6.64
C ILE A 10 -10.45 7.89 6.68
N LEU A 11 -9.73 8.82 7.32
CA LEU A 11 -8.27 8.69 7.54
C LEU A 11 -7.94 7.94 8.85
N ARG A 12 -8.87 7.99 9.82
CA ARG A 12 -8.75 7.35 11.14
C ARG A 12 -10.15 7.01 11.66
N ARG A 13 -10.46 5.72 11.82
CA ARG A 13 -11.71 5.26 12.44
C ARG A 13 -11.54 5.21 13.96
N ALA A 14 -12.18 6.14 14.67
CA ALA A 14 -12.10 6.25 16.13
C ALA A 14 -13.41 6.82 16.71
N ARG A 15 -13.35 7.94 17.46
CA ARG A 15 -14.49 8.57 18.12
C ARG A 15 -15.64 8.86 17.14
N GLY A 16 -16.85 8.46 17.49
CA GLY A 16 -18.07 8.68 16.69
C GLY A 16 -18.32 7.61 15.62
N TYR A 17 -17.37 6.68 15.42
CA TYR A 17 -17.51 5.56 14.46
C TYR A 17 -17.27 4.21 15.13
N ALA A 18 -16.19 4.04 15.90
CA ALA A 18 -15.98 2.83 16.69
C ALA A 18 -16.83 2.90 17.98
N PRO A 19 -17.47 1.80 18.41
CA PRO A 19 -17.42 0.44 17.88
C PRO A 19 -18.60 0.07 16.95
N ALA A 20 -19.17 1.01 16.20
CA ALA A 20 -20.30 0.70 15.33
C ALA A 20 -19.90 -0.37 14.29
N PRO A 21 -20.71 -1.44 14.12
CA PRO A 21 -20.40 -2.54 13.23
C PRO A 21 -20.50 -2.11 11.76
N ILE A 22 -19.77 -2.83 10.91
CA ILE A 22 -19.86 -2.78 9.45
C ILE A 22 -20.56 -4.07 9.01
N ASN A 23 -21.65 -3.95 8.25
CA ASN A 23 -22.30 -5.13 7.67
C ASN A 23 -21.42 -5.72 6.58
N LEU A 24 -21.26 -7.04 6.58
CA LEU A 24 -20.50 -7.77 5.57
C LEU A 24 -21.33 -7.96 4.29
N PRO A 25 -20.67 -8.13 3.13
CA PRO A 25 -21.36 -8.37 1.87
C PRO A 25 -22.02 -9.76 1.81
N THR A 26 -22.85 -9.97 0.79
CA THR A 26 -23.54 -11.25 0.55
C THR A 26 -22.57 -12.43 0.54
N GLY A 27 -22.95 -13.51 1.23
CA GLY A 27 -22.16 -14.72 1.39
C GLY A 27 -21.37 -14.79 2.71
N PHE A 28 -21.29 -13.68 3.46
CA PHE A 28 -20.63 -13.63 4.77
C PHE A 28 -21.60 -13.74 5.96
N GLU A 29 -22.88 -14.03 5.75
CA GLU A 29 -23.90 -13.98 6.81
C GLU A 29 -23.66 -15.02 7.91
N ASN A 30 -23.16 -16.20 7.54
CA ASN A 30 -23.01 -17.36 8.43
C ASN A 30 -21.54 -17.74 8.70
N VAL A 31 -20.63 -16.80 8.55
CA VAL A 31 -19.20 -17.05 8.78
C VAL A 31 -18.88 -17.20 10.26
N SER A 32 -17.89 -18.03 10.57
CA SER A 32 -17.49 -18.29 11.95
C SER A 32 -16.87 -17.04 12.61
N PRO A 33 -16.94 -16.93 13.94
CA PRO A 33 -16.32 -15.83 14.66
C PRO A 33 -14.80 -15.78 14.48
N ILE A 34 -14.25 -14.65 14.04
CA ILE A 34 -12.81 -14.46 13.79
C ILE A 34 -12.31 -13.25 14.56
N LEU A 35 -11.07 -13.33 15.04
CA LEU A 35 -10.32 -12.19 15.56
C LEU A 35 -9.17 -11.88 14.59
N ALA A 36 -9.14 -10.67 14.02
CA ALA A 36 -8.01 -10.20 13.22
C ALA A 36 -7.19 -9.17 14.00
N MET A 37 -5.88 -9.36 14.02
CA MET A 37 -4.96 -8.63 14.91
C MET A 37 -4.50 -7.28 14.35
N GLY A 38 -4.61 -7.08 13.03
CA GLY A 38 -4.20 -5.86 12.32
C GLY A 38 -2.73 -5.83 11.94
N SER A 39 -2.23 -4.61 11.75
CA SER A 39 -0.86 -4.23 11.37
C SER A 39 0.02 -3.91 12.60
N GLU A 40 1.23 -3.40 12.40
CA GLU A 40 2.03 -2.74 13.45
C GLU A 40 1.66 -1.24 13.58
N LEU A 41 1.63 -0.55 12.45
CA LEU A 41 1.38 0.89 12.38
C LEU A 41 -0.09 1.20 12.21
N LYS A 42 -0.54 2.29 12.83
CA LYS A 42 -1.92 2.79 12.76
C LYS A 42 -2.97 1.73 13.15
N ASN A 43 -2.56 0.78 13.99
CA ASN A 43 -3.23 -0.49 14.22
C ASN A 43 -4.70 -0.32 14.64
N THR A 44 -5.51 -1.25 14.15
CA THR A 44 -6.81 -1.64 14.69
C THR A 44 -6.86 -3.16 14.76
N PHE A 45 -7.68 -3.73 15.66
CA PHE A 45 -8.08 -5.14 15.58
C PHE A 45 -9.56 -5.23 15.14
N CYS A 46 -9.98 -6.38 14.63
CA CYS A 46 -11.34 -6.60 14.15
C CYS A 46 -11.94 -7.88 14.73
N LEU A 47 -13.16 -7.77 15.28
CA LEU A 47 -14.00 -8.92 15.64
C LEU A 47 -15.03 -9.13 14.55
N LEU A 48 -15.03 -10.30 13.94
CA LEU A 48 -15.99 -10.65 12.88
C LEU A 48 -16.97 -11.68 13.41
N ARG A 49 -18.27 -11.37 13.39
CA ARG A 49 -19.34 -12.22 13.94
C ARG A 49 -20.69 -11.89 13.27
N GLU A 50 -21.55 -12.88 13.08
CA GLU A 50 -22.96 -12.68 12.67
C GLU A 50 -23.15 -11.76 11.46
N GLY A 51 -22.33 -11.93 10.41
CA GLY A 51 -22.39 -11.09 9.21
C GLY A 51 -21.94 -9.63 9.45
N GLN A 52 -21.23 -9.35 10.54
CA GLN A 52 -20.75 -8.01 10.89
C GLN A 52 -19.27 -8.02 11.28
N ALA A 53 -18.60 -6.90 11.03
CA ALA A 53 -17.25 -6.61 11.48
C ALA A 53 -17.24 -5.44 12.48
N ILE A 54 -16.67 -5.66 13.65
CA ILE A 54 -16.51 -4.68 14.72
C ILE A 54 -15.02 -4.35 14.83
N LEU A 55 -14.63 -3.21 14.25
CA LEU A 55 -13.27 -2.70 14.33
C LEU A 55 -13.09 -1.91 15.63
N SER A 56 -11.91 -2.06 16.25
CA SER A 56 -11.48 -1.21 17.35
C SER A 56 -11.31 0.25 16.89
N GLN A 57 -11.20 1.16 17.85
CA GLN A 57 -10.60 2.46 17.57
C GLN A 57 -9.14 2.31 17.12
N HIS A 58 -8.62 3.32 16.43
CA HIS A 58 -7.18 3.45 16.17
C HIS A 58 -6.35 3.42 17.45
N LEU A 59 -5.39 2.50 17.52
CA LEU A 59 -4.52 2.25 18.68
C LEU A 59 -3.09 2.78 18.49
N GLY A 60 -2.74 3.20 17.26
CA GLY A 60 -1.47 3.86 16.96
C GLY A 60 -0.39 2.88 16.49
N ASP A 61 0.86 3.20 16.83
CA ASP A 61 2.05 2.42 16.51
C ASP A 61 2.35 1.48 17.68
N LEU A 62 2.29 0.17 17.44
CA LEU A 62 2.45 -0.83 18.48
C LEU A 62 3.88 -0.97 19.01
N GLU A 63 4.92 -0.47 18.31
CA GLU A 63 6.28 -0.45 18.84
C GLU A 63 6.39 0.47 20.08
N ASN A 64 5.48 1.44 20.19
CA ASN A 64 5.33 2.22 21.40
C ASN A 64 4.71 1.36 22.52
N GLY A 65 5.48 1.05 23.56
CA GLY A 65 5.01 0.20 24.66
C GLY A 65 3.75 0.71 25.39
N ALA A 66 3.44 2.01 25.36
CA ALA A 66 2.15 2.49 25.90
C ALA A 66 0.98 2.17 24.96
N ALA A 67 1.19 2.29 23.64
CA ALA A 67 0.21 1.90 22.63
C ALA A 67 -0.03 0.38 22.66
N PHE A 68 1.02 -0.44 22.77
CA PHE A 68 0.87 -1.90 22.88
C PHE A 68 0.08 -2.33 24.12
N ARG A 69 0.33 -1.72 25.29
CA ARG A 69 -0.48 -1.96 26.49
C ARG A 69 -1.94 -1.53 26.29
N ALA A 70 -2.17 -0.38 25.67
CA ALA A 70 -3.52 0.09 25.35
C ALA A 70 -4.23 -0.88 24.38
N TYR A 71 -3.51 -1.43 23.41
CA TYR A 71 -4.00 -2.46 22.50
C TYR A 71 -4.45 -3.70 23.26
N GLN A 72 -3.59 -4.28 24.10
CA GLN A 72 -3.91 -5.48 24.88
C GLN A 72 -5.13 -5.27 25.79
N ASN A 73 -5.18 -4.14 26.50
CA ASN A 73 -6.31 -3.80 27.37
C ASN A 73 -7.61 -3.62 26.59
N THR A 74 -7.55 -2.94 25.43
CA THR A 74 -8.72 -2.71 24.58
C THR A 74 -9.21 -4.01 23.96
N LEU A 75 -8.31 -4.88 23.50
CA LEU A 75 -8.64 -6.18 22.96
C LEU A 75 -9.40 -7.03 23.99
N ASN A 76 -8.86 -7.16 25.20
CA ASN A 76 -9.52 -7.89 26.28
C ASN A 76 -10.89 -7.30 26.63
N LEU A 77 -11.01 -5.96 26.65
CA LEU A 77 -12.29 -5.28 26.87
C LEU A 77 -13.30 -5.65 25.77
N TYR A 78 -12.92 -5.61 24.50
CA TYR A 78 -13.81 -5.92 23.38
C TYR A 78 -14.22 -7.39 23.37
N LEU A 79 -13.29 -8.32 23.62
CA LEU A 79 -13.60 -9.75 23.73
C LEU A 79 -14.64 -10.02 24.84
N GLY A 80 -14.50 -9.35 25.99
CA GLY A 80 -15.47 -9.44 27.08
C GLY A 80 -16.82 -8.78 26.77
N LEU A 81 -16.80 -7.53 26.28
CA LEU A 81 -17.99 -6.73 26.01
C LEU A 81 -18.89 -7.37 24.95
N PHE A 82 -18.28 -7.95 23.92
CA PHE A 82 -18.98 -8.59 22.82
C PHE A 82 -19.14 -10.11 23.03
N GLU A 83 -18.74 -10.64 24.19
CA GLU A 83 -18.70 -12.08 24.47
C GLU A 83 -18.09 -12.89 23.31
N HIS A 84 -17.08 -12.30 22.65
CA HIS A 84 -16.58 -12.79 21.38
C HIS A 84 -15.65 -13.97 21.61
N ARG A 85 -16.01 -15.12 21.04
CA ARG A 85 -15.23 -16.37 21.13
C ARG A 85 -14.75 -16.75 19.74
N PRO A 86 -13.58 -16.23 19.30
CA PRO A 86 -13.07 -16.52 17.97
C PRO A 86 -12.74 -18.02 17.84
N VAL A 87 -13.02 -18.60 16.67
CA VAL A 87 -12.59 -19.97 16.32
C VAL A 87 -11.24 -19.97 15.59
N ALA A 88 -10.82 -18.80 15.10
CA ALA A 88 -9.56 -18.59 14.41
C ALA A 88 -9.05 -17.15 14.63
N ILE A 89 -7.74 -16.98 14.51
CA ILE A 89 -7.05 -15.69 14.58
C ILE A 89 -6.39 -15.40 13.23
N ALA A 90 -6.62 -14.21 12.69
CA ALA A 90 -5.95 -13.70 11.50
C ALA A 90 -4.83 -12.72 11.90
N ILE A 91 -3.64 -12.91 11.33
CA ILE A 91 -2.44 -12.10 11.56
C ILE A 91 -1.83 -11.68 10.24
N ASP A 92 -1.02 -10.62 10.24
CA ASP A 92 -0.17 -10.27 9.09
C ASP A 92 0.90 -11.36 8.87
N GLN A 93 1.41 -11.45 7.63
CA GLN A 93 2.54 -12.32 7.29
C GLN A 93 3.88 -11.81 7.84
N HIS A 94 3.97 -10.53 8.22
CA HIS A 94 5.18 -9.99 8.83
C HIS A 94 5.47 -10.67 10.18
N PRO A 95 6.59 -11.41 10.32
CA PRO A 95 6.85 -12.23 11.51
C PRO A 95 7.19 -11.40 12.75
N GLU A 96 7.78 -10.22 12.54
CA GLU A 96 8.27 -9.42 13.66
C GLU A 96 7.23 -8.47 14.29
N TYR A 97 6.04 -8.32 13.68
CA TYR A 97 5.01 -7.46 14.22
C TYR A 97 4.54 -7.92 15.60
N LEU A 98 4.37 -6.98 16.52
CA LEU A 98 3.87 -7.22 17.87
C LEU A 98 2.44 -7.73 17.84
N SER A 99 1.62 -7.26 16.89
CA SER A 99 0.27 -7.80 16.65
C SER A 99 0.30 -9.26 16.18
N THR A 100 1.24 -9.61 15.30
CA THR A 100 1.48 -10.98 14.83
C THR A 100 1.90 -11.89 15.98
N LYS A 101 2.93 -11.51 16.74
CA LYS A 101 3.44 -12.29 17.88
C LYS A 101 2.36 -12.52 18.94
N LEU A 102 1.63 -11.47 19.31
CA LEU A 102 0.52 -11.58 20.26
C LEU A 102 -0.62 -12.46 19.72
N GLY A 103 -0.94 -12.37 18.43
CA GLY A 103 -1.94 -13.24 17.79
C GLY A 103 -1.56 -14.71 17.86
N GLN A 104 -0.28 -15.03 17.62
CA GLN A 104 0.25 -16.39 17.75
C GLN A 104 0.19 -16.90 19.20
N GLU A 105 0.58 -16.06 20.17
CA GLU A 105 0.50 -16.39 21.60
C GLU A 105 -0.95 -16.70 22.03
N LEU A 106 -1.90 -15.84 21.64
CA LEU A 106 -3.32 -16.04 21.93
C LEU A 106 -3.85 -17.31 21.28
N ALA A 107 -3.46 -17.58 20.03
CA ALA A 107 -3.88 -18.80 19.34
C ALA A 107 -3.34 -20.06 20.01
N ALA A 108 -2.05 -20.06 20.41
CA ALA A 108 -1.44 -21.18 21.12
C ALA A 108 -2.11 -21.43 22.48
N ALA A 109 -2.35 -20.36 23.26
CA ALA A 109 -2.99 -20.46 24.57
C ALA A 109 -4.44 -21.01 24.51
N ASN A 110 -5.15 -20.75 23.41
CA ASN A 110 -6.56 -21.14 23.23
C ASN A 110 -6.77 -22.26 22.21
N GLN A 111 -5.70 -22.87 21.69
CA GLN A 111 -5.72 -23.92 20.66
C GLN A 111 -6.51 -23.51 19.40
N LEU A 112 -6.35 -22.27 18.97
CA LEU A 112 -7.03 -21.71 17.80
C LEU A 112 -6.18 -21.85 16.53
N ARG A 113 -6.85 -21.96 15.39
CA ARG A 113 -6.19 -21.90 14.07
C ARG A 113 -5.70 -20.48 13.79
N VAL A 114 -4.48 -20.36 13.28
CA VAL A 114 -3.92 -19.09 12.80
C VAL A 114 -4.00 -19.02 11.28
N HIS A 115 -4.48 -17.89 10.77
CA HIS A 115 -4.46 -17.53 9.35
C HIS A 115 -3.45 -16.40 9.13
N SER A 116 -2.39 -16.68 8.39
CA SER A 116 -1.37 -15.68 8.04
C SER A 116 -1.72 -15.04 6.71
N ILE A 117 -2.12 -13.76 6.75
CA ILE A 117 -2.70 -13.03 5.64
C ILE A 117 -1.68 -12.04 5.07
N GLN A 118 -1.57 -12.01 3.73
CA GLN A 118 -0.66 -11.08 3.07
C GLN A 118 -1.20 -9.64 3.16
N HIS A 119 -0.31 -8.70 3.48
CA HIS A 119 -0.63 -7.31 3.78
C HIS A 119 -1.44 -6.60 2.68
N HIS A 120 -0.96 -6.64 1.44
CA HIS A 120 -1.62 -5.96 0.31
C HIS A 120 -2.93 -6.65 -0.11
N HIS A 121 -3.03 -7.97 0.05
CA HIS A 121 -4.27 -8.73 -0.12
C HIS A 121 -5.32 -8.30 0.91
N ALA A 122 -4.92 -8.09 2.16
CA ALA A 122 -5.82 -7.56 3.19
C ALA A 122 -6.32 -6.15 2.85
N HIS A 123 -5.46 -5.24 2.38
CA HIS A 123 -5.89 -3.92 1.89
C HIS A 123 -6.97 -4.03 0.80
N ILE A 124 -6.74 -4.89 -0.20
CA ILE A 124 -7.70 -5.09 -1.30
C ILE A 124 -9.01 -5.68 -0.79
N ALA A 125 -8.94 -6.72 0.05
CA ALA A 125 -10.13 -7.37 0.61
C ALA A 125 -10.95 -6.43 1.49
N ALA A 126 -10.31 -5.55 2.25
CA ALA A 126 -10.99 -4.49 3.00
C ALA A 126 -11.77 -3.58 2.05
N GLY A 127 -11.13 -3.11 0.97
CA GLY A 127 -11.77 -2.28 -0.06
C GLY A 127 -12.92 -2.97 -0.77
N MET A 128 -12.78 -4.26 -1.09
CA MET A 128 -13.87 -5.07 -1.66
C MET A 128 -15.06 -5.18 -0.70
N ALA A 129 -14.79 -5.52 0.57
CA ALA A 129 -15.84 -5.80 1.55
C ALA A 129 -16.67 -4.56 1.89
N GLU A 130 -16.04 -3.39 2.07
CA GLU A 130 -16.80 -2.16 2.33
C GLU A 130 -17.62 -1.69 1.12
N ASN A 131 -17.20 -2.04 -0.10
CA ASN A 131 -17.92 -1.75 -1.34
C ASN A 131 -18.98 -2.82 -1.68
N GLY A 132 -19.27 -3.75 -0.78
CA GLY A 132 -20.35 -4.70 -0.95
C GLY A 132 -20.08 -5.83 -1.95
N ILE A 133 -18.83 -6.09 -2.30
CA ILE A 133 -18.47 -7.17 -3.23
C ILE A 133 -18.79 -8.54 -2.60
N PRO A 134 -19.62 -9.41 -3.23
CA PRO A 134 -20.00 -10.69 -2.65
C PRO A 134 -18.82 -11.65 -2.44
N LEU A 135 -18.97 -12.59 -1.50
CA LEU A 135 -17.98 -13.65 -1.22
C LEU A 135 -17.59 -14.45 -2.49
N ASP A 136 -18.58 -14.77 -3.33
CA ASP A 136 -18.40 -15.55 -4.56
C ASP A 136 -18.24 -14.64 -5.79
N CYS A 137 -17.40 -13.62 -5.68
CA CYS A 137 -17.06 -12.73 -6.77
C CYS A 137 -15.97 -13.31 -7.70
N SER A 138 -15.98 -12.87 -8.96
CA SER A 138 -14.80 -12.98 -9.82
C SER A 138 -13.67 -12.11 -9.25
N PRO A 139 -12.40 -12.55 -9.35
CA PRO A 139 -11.27 -11.73 -8.94
C PRO A 139 -11.28 -10.32 -9.57
N VAL A 140 -10.97 -9.33 -8.74
CA VAL A 140 -10.86 -7.92 -9.11
C VAL A 140 -9.39 -7.52 -9.23
N LEU A 141 -9.11 -6.44 -9.97
CA LEU A 141 -7.79 -5.83 -9.93
C LEU A 141 -7.67 -4.94 -8.70
N GLY A 142 -6.79 -5.28 -7.78
CA GLY A 142 -6.37 -4.41 -6.70
C GLY A 142 -5.08 -3.68 -7.04
N ILE A 143 -5.08 -2.35 -6.88
CA ILE A 143 -3.90 -1.51 -6.97
C ILE A 143 -3.59 -1.06 -5.53
N ALA A 144 -2.55 -1.65 -4.95
CA ALA A 144 -2.16 -1.44 -3.57
C ALA A 144 -0.87 -0.60 -3.50
N LEU A 145 -1.02 0.69 -3.20
CA LEU A 145 0.09 1.65 -3.13
C LEU A 145 0.31 2.08 -1.68
N ASP A 146 1.46 1.74 -1.12
CA ASP A 146 1.77 1.97 0.29
C ASP A 146 3.23 2.39 0.53
N GLY A 147 3.55 2.66 1.79
CA GLY A 147 4.91 2.76 2.30
C GLY A 147 5.63 1.42 2.15
N LEU A 148 5.34 0.45 3.03
CA LEU A 148 5.97 -0.87 2.99
C LEU A 148 5.00 -1.94 3.47
N GLY A 149 5.01 -3.08 2.81
CA GLY A 149 4.41 -4.31 3.33
C GLY A 149 5.28 -5.52 3.00
N TYR A 150 5.16 -6.56 3.82
CA TYR A 150 5.97 -7.76 3.67
C TYR A 150 5.59 -8.52 2.38
N GLY A 151 6.57 -8.71 1.50
CA GLY A 151 6.42 -9.47 0.26
C GLY A 151 6.67 -10.96 0.47
N GLN A 152 5.94 -11.80 -0.27
CA GLN A 152 6.11 -13.27 -0.21
C GLN A 152 7.42 -13.77 -0.82
N ASP A 153 8.07 -12.93 -1.62
CA ASP A 153 9.35 -13.17 -2.28
C ASP A 153 10.56 -12.69 -1.45
N GLY A 154 10.33 -12.28 -0.19
CA GLY A 154 11.36 -11.72 0.68
C GLY A 154 11.77 -10.29 0.33
N THR A 155 11.08 -9.64 -0.63
CA THR A 155 11.21 -8.21 -0.91
C THR A 155 10.17 -7.39 -0.14
N LEU A 156 10.32 -6.07 -0.15
CA LEU A 156 9.32 -5.16 0.41
C LEU A 156 8.40 -4.67 -0.70
N TRP A 157 7.10 -4.82 -0.50
CA TRP A 157 6.09 -4.37 -1.45
C TRP A 157 5.55 -3.00 -1.05
N GLY A 158 4.96 -2.30 -2.01
CA GLY A 158 4.29 -1.01 -1.76
C GLY A 158 3.79 -0.31 -3.03
N GLY A 159 3.76 -1.03 -4.15
CA GLY A 159 3.37 -0.51 -5.46
C GLY A 159 2.88 -1.65 -6.33
N GLU A 160 1.87 -2.37 -5.87
CA GLU A 160 1.49 -3.68 -6.43
C GLU A 160 0.18 -3.66 -7.21
N PHE A 161 0.13 -4.46 -8.28
CA PHE A 161 -1.06 -4.76 -9.05
C PHE A 161 -1.40 -6.24 -8.84
N LEU A 162 -2.47 -6.52 -8.11
CA LEU A 162 -2.87 -7.88 -7.72
C LEU A 162 -4.23 -8.22 -8.31
N LEU A 163 -4.37 -9.39 -8.94
CA LEU A 163 -5.67 -9.98 -9.26
C LEU A 163 -6.11 -10.79 -8.05
N ALA A 164 -7.15 -10.36 -7.33
CA ALA A 164 -7.50 -10.91 -6.03
C ALA A 164 -9.01 -11.13 -5.85
N ASP A 165 -9.35 -12.18 -5.11
CA ASP A 165 -10.66 -12.34 -4.46
C ASP A 165 -10.46 -12.47 -2.94
N TYR A 166 -11.48 -12.88 -2.18
CA TYR A 166 -11.32 -13.07 -0.73
C TYR A 166 -10.51 -14.30 -0.32
N ARG A 167 -10.23 -15.23 -1.24
CA ARG A 167 -9.60 -16.53 -0.96
C ARG A 167 -8.12 -16.53 -1.34
N GLY A 168 -7.74 -15.78 -2.38
CA GLY A 168 -6.37 -15.68 -2.82
C GLY A 168 -6.12 -14.51 -3.77
N PHE A 169 -4.87 -14.40 -4.21
CA PHE A 169 -4.45 -13.38 -5.15
C PHE A 169 -3.32 -13.87 -6.05
N LYS A 170 -3.14 -13.19 -7.18
CA LYS A 170 -2.00 -13.33 -8.10
C LYS A 170 -1.40 -11.96 -8.34
N ARG A 171 -0.09 -11.82 -8.13
CA ARG A 171 0.66 -10.60 -8.48
C ARG A 171 0.79 -10.50 -9.99
N LEU A 172 0.37 -9.39 -10.57
CA LEU A 172 0.36 -9.15 -12.02
C LEU A 172 1.39 -8.13 -12.48
N GLY A 173 1.76 -7.18 -11.62
CA GLY A 173 2.73 -6.16 -11.93
C GLY A 173 3.11 -5.36 -10.70
N THR A 174 4.11 -4.50 -10.84
CA THR A 174 4.67 -3.77 -9.70
C THR A 174 5.26 -2.41 -10.11
N PHE A 175 5.77 -1.65 -9.15
CA PHE A 175 6.72 -0.57 -9.42
C PHE A 175 8.12 -1.15 -9.45
N LYS A 176 9.05 -0.57 -10.23
CA LYS A 176 10.45 -1.03 -10.24
C LYS A 176 10.98 -1.15 -8.80
N PRO A 177 11.44 -2.34 -8.37
CA PRO A 177 12.07 -2.46 -7.06
C PRO A 177 13.34 -1.61 -6.99
N VAL A 178 13.42 -0.73 -5.99
CA VAL A 178 14.58 0.13 -5.73
C VAL A 178 15.06 -0.11 -4.31
N ALA A 179 16.38 -0.07 -4.11
CA ALA A 179 17.00 -0.33 -2.83
C ALA A 179 16.64 0.72 -1.76
N MET A 180 16.29 0.26 -0.55
CA MET A 180 16.08 1.11 0.62
C MET A 180 17.35 1.19 1.47
N ILE A 181 18.22 2.15 1.14
CA ILE A 181 19.54 2.25 1.76
C ILE A 181 19.41 2.65 3.23
N GLY A 182 19.78 1.75 4.16
CA GLY A 182 19.72 2.00 5.60
C GLY A 182 18.39 1.63 6.26
N GLY A 183 17.54 0.83 5.59
CA GLY A 183 16.30 0.30 6.16
C GLY A 183 15.35 1.40 6.62
N GLU A 184 14.95 1.38 7.90
CA GLU A 184 14.08 2.39 8.51
C GLU A 184 14.59 3.82 8.38
N GLN A 185 15.91 4.04 8.29
CA GLN A 185 16.46 5.38 8.07
C GLN A 185 15.93 6.00 6.78
N ALA A 186 15.64 5.19 5.75
CA ALA A 186 15.07 5.68 4.50
C ALA A 186 13.62 6.18 4.66
N ILE A 187 12.91 5.78 5.71
CA ILE A 187 11.57 6.31 6.03
C ILE A 187 11.68 7.75 6.57
N TYR A 188 12.67 8.00 7.42
CA TYR A 188 12.85 9.30 8.08
C TYR A 188 13.82 10.23 7.36
N GLN A 189 14.65 9.73 6.43
CA GLN A 189 15.63 10.53 5.69
C GLN A 189 15.39 10.45 4.18
N PRO A 190 14.41 11.21 3.65
CA PRO A 190 13.96 11.11 2.25
C PRO A 190 15.05 11.19 1.17
N TRP A 191 16.14 11.93 1.41
CA TRP A 191 17.27 12.00 0.49
C TRP A 191 17.88 10.63 0.14
N ARG A 192 17.78 9.63 1.03
CA ARG A 192 18.25 8.27 0.76
C ARG A 192 17.46 7.61 -0.36
N ASN A 193 16.14 7.84 -0.39
CA ASN A 193 15.28 7.36 -1.45
C ASN A 193 15.59 8.09 -2.76
N THR A 194 15.81 9.41 -2.72
CA THR A 194 16.25 10.17 -3.90
C THR A 194 17.55 9.63 -4.46
N TYR A 195 18.55 9.41 -3.61
CA TYR A 195 19.83 8.84 -4.02
C TYR A 195 19.66 7.46 -4.67
N ALA A 196 18.93 6.55 -4.00
CA ALA A 196 18.71 5.20 -4.51
C ALA A 196 17.96 5.18 -5.85
N GLN A 197 16.94 6.03 -6.00
CA GLN A 197 16.18 6.17 -7.25
C GLN A 197 17.05 6.71 -8.39
N LEU A 198 17.87 7.73 -8.12
CA LEU A 198 18.80 8.29 -9.10
C LEU A 198 19.86 7.26 -9.52
N MET A 199 20.42 6.48 -8.59
CA MET A 199 21.39 5.42 -8.91
C MET A 199 20.75 4.21 -9.60
N ALA A 200 19.44 3.96 -9.40
CA ALA A 200 18.70 2.96 -10.16
C ALA A 200 18.32 3.44 -11.58
N ALA A 201 18.41 4.75 -11.84
CA ALA A 201 18.04 5.38 -13.11
C ALA A 201 19.27 5.78 -13.94
N PHE A 202 20.37 6.20 -13.33
CA PHE A 202 21.53 6.82 -14.00
C PHE A 202 22.85 6.46 -13.32
N ASN A 203 23.97 6.71 -14.02
CA ASN A 203 25.29 6.72 -13.40
C ASN A 203 25.54 8.07 -12.71
N TRP A 204 26.27 8.06 -11.60
CA TRP A 204 26.59 9.30 -10.87
C TRP A 204 27.38 10.31 -11.72
N ASP A 205 28.37 9.85 -12.48
CA ASP A 205 29.21 10.74 -13.28
C ASP A 205 28.41 11.47 -14.37
N ASP A 206 27.45 10.77 -15.00
CA ASP A 206 26.54 11.36 -15.99
C ASP A 206 25.66 12.45 -15.33
N LEU A 207 25.11 12.16 -14.14
CA LEU A 207 24.32 13.12 -13.38
C LEU A 207 25.14 14.35 -12.99
N GLN A 208 26.39 14.16 -12.54
CA GLN A 208 27.25 15.26 -12.15
C GLN A 208 27.64 16.14 -13.34
N GLN A 209 27.84 15.54 -14.51
CA GLN A 209 28.15 16.27 -15.73
C GLN A 209 26.97 17.11 -16.23
N GLU A 210 25.74 16.58 -16.18
CA GLU A 210 24.57 17.24 -16.75
C GLU A 210 23.84 18.18 -15.76
N TYR A 211 23.87 17.82 -14.47
CA TYR A 211 23.06 18.43 -13.40
C TYR A 211 23.87 18.83 -12.15
N GLY A 212 25.21 18.85 -12.22
CA GLY A 212 26.07 19.14 -11.08
C GLY A 212 25.84 20.49 -10.40
N ASP A 213 25.28 21.47 -11.11
CA ASP A 213 24.94 22.80 -10.59
C ASP A 213 23.62 22.83 -9.79
N LEU A 214 22.82 21.76 -9.82
CA LEU A 214 21.58 21.69 -9.04
C LEU A 214 21.89 21.60 -7.55
N GLU A 215 21.13 22.36 -6.74
CA GLU A 215 21.19 22.29 -5.27
C GLU A 215 21.03 20.85 -4.74
N LEU A 216 20.23 20.03 -5.44
CA LEU A 216 20.03 18.61 -5.13
C LEU A 216 21.34 17.81 -5.24
N LEU A 217 22.07 17.95 -6.35
CA LEU A 217 23.30 17.20 -6.59
C LEU A 217 24.41 17.69 -5.65
N ALA A 218 24.52 19.00 -5.44
CA ALA A 218 25.43 19.57 -4.44
C ALA A 218 25.15 19.06 -3.02
N PHE A 219 23.88 18.86 -2.64
CA PHE A 219 23.51 18.27 -1.35
C PHE A 219 23.88 16.78 -1.26
N LEU A 220 23.63 16.01 -2.31
CA LEU A 220 23.93 14.58 -2.35
C LEU A 220 25.44 14.30 -2.38
N GLU A 221 26.23 15.17 -3.01
CA GLU A 221 27.71 15.09 -3.02
C GLU A 221 28.31 15.20 -1.61
N GLN A 222 27.64 15.90 -0.69
CA GLN A 222 28.06 16.02 0.71
C GLN A 222 27.76 14.78 1.56
N LYS A 223 27.05 13.79 1.01
CA LYS A 223 26.74 12.52 1.69
C LYS A 223 27.87 11.52 1.49
N PRO A 224 27.98 10.46 2.31
CA PRO A 224 29.04 9.45 2.18
C PRO A 224 28.79 8.53 0.96
N ARG A 225 28.78 9.07 -0.26
CA ARG A 225 28.37 8.37 -1.50
C ARG A 225 29.13 7.07 -1.74
N GLN A 226 30.46 7.08 -1.62
CA GLN A 226 31.27 5.88 -1.81
C GLN A 226 30.86 4.71 -0.88
N LEU A 227 30.42 5.02 0.35
CA LEU A 227 29.88 4.01 1.25
C LEU A 227 28.51 3.53 0.76
N LEU A 228 27.62 4.44 0.36
CA LEU A 228 26.28 4.11 -0.13
C LEU A 228 26.35 3.28 -1.42
N ASP A 229 27.24 3.62 -2.35
CA ASP A 229 27.49 2.86 -3.58
C ASP A 229 27.98 1.45 -3.25
N GLY A 230 28.86 1.33 -2.27
CA GLY A 230 29.31 0.03 -1.75
C GLY A 230 28.18 -0.79 -1.13
N LEU A 231 27.24 -0.16 -0.42
CA LEU A 231 26.05 -0.84 0.13
C LEU A 231 25.10 -1.30 -0.97
N LEU A 232 24.85 -0.44 -1.98
CA LEU A 232 24.02 -0.75 -3.14
C LEU A 232 24.60 -1.92 -3.94
N ALA A 233 25.87 -1.84 -4.32
CA ALA A 233 26.54 -2.87 -5.12
C ALA A 233 26.58 -4.25 -4.43
N LYS A 234 26.62 -4.27 -3.09
CA LYS A 234 26.67 -5.51 -2.30
C LYS A 234 25.30 -5.97 -1.78
N GLY A 235 24.23 -5.18 -1.96
CA GLY A 235 22.92 -5.45 -1.39
C GLY A 235 22.90 -5.50 0.14
N ILE A 236 23.84 -4.84 0.82
CA ILE A 236 23.96 -4.89 2.29
C ILE A 236 23.06 -3.82 2.91
N ASN A 237 22.17 -4.23 3.82
CA ASN A 237 21.23 -3.34 4.52
C ASN A 237 20.48 -2.39 3.56
N SER A 238 20.17 -2.92 2.38
CA SER A 238 19.57 -2.21 1.25
C SER A 238 18.50 -3.10 0.60
N PRO A 239 17.49 -3.56 1.36
CA PRO A 239 16.45 -4.42 0.80
C PRO A 239 15.77 -3.72 -0.37
N LEU A 240 15.43 -4.48 -1.41
CA LEU A 240 14.68 -3.95 -2.54
C LEU A 240 13.22 -3.73 -2.12
N ALA A 241 12.70 -2.56 -2.48
CA ALA A 241 11.31 -2.19 -2.26
C ALA A 241 10.67 -1.66 -3.54
N SER A 242 9.51 -2.18 -3.91
CA SER A 242 8.63 -1.64 -4.97
C SER A 242 7.70 -0.55 -4.41
N SER A 243 8.18 0.25 -3.46
CA SER A 243 7.36 1.19 -2.69
C SER A 243 7.00 2.46 -3.47
N ALA A 244 5.70 2.70 -3.64
CA ALA A 244 5.19 3.97 -4.13
C ALA A 244 5.43 5.09 -3.10
N GLY A 245 5.27 4.83 -1.80
CA GLY A 245 5.55 5.80 -0.74
C GLY A 245 7.00 6.31 -0.76
N ARG A 246 7.98 5.41 -0.95
CA ARG A 246 9.40 5.81 -1.06
C ARG A 246 9.69 6.58 -2.34
N LEU A 247 8.97 6.33 -3.44
CA LEU A 247 9.05 7.17 -4.63
C LEU A 247 8.54 8.59 -4.36
N PHE A 248 7.44 8.75 -3.64
CA PHE A 248 6.94 10.06 -3.20
C PHE A 248 7.97 10.79 -2.31
N ASP A 249 8.56 10.09 -1.33
CA ASP A 249 9.60 10.66 -0.46
C ASP A 249 10.82 11.11 -1.29
N ALA A 250 11.23 10.31 -2.28
CA ALA A 250 12.34 10.63 -3.17
C ALA A 250 12.09 11.91 -3.97
N VAL A 251 10.90 12.05 -4.56
CA VAL A 251 10.52 13.24 -5.36
C VAL A 251 10.38 14.47 -4.46
N ALA A 252 9.77 14.33 -3.28
CA ALA A 252 9.65 15.42 -2.31
C ALA A 252 11.04 15.93 -1.87
N ALA A 253 11.98 15.03 -1.57
CA ALA A 253 13.36 15.41 -1.25
C ALA A 253 14.08 16.08 -2.42
N ALA A 254 13.87 15.63 -3.66
CA ALA A 254 14.42 16.29 -4.84
C ALA A 254 13.95 17.75 -4.93
N LEU A 255 12.66 17.98 -4.65
CA LEU A 255 12.06 19.32 -4.54
C LEU A 255 12.49 20.12 -3.31
N GLY A 256 13.31 19.57 -2.41
CA GLY A 256 13.76 20.23 -1.19
C GLY A 256 12.72 20.24 -0.05
N ILE A 257 11.72 19.35 -0.11
CA ILE A 257 10.69 19.18 0.92
C ILE A 257 11.14 18.05 1.85
N CYS A 258 11.28 18.34 3.14
CA CYS A 258 11.80 17.39 4.14
C CYS A 258 13.08 16.65 3.70
N ARG A 259 13.92 17.28 2.86
CA ARG A 259 15.02 16.58 2.15
C ARG A 259 15.91 15.79 3.10
N SER A 260 16.32 16.42 4.20
CA SER A 260 17.22 15.79 5.18
C SER A 260 16.52 14.80 6.09
N GLU A 261 15.35 15.18 6.62
CA GLU A 261 14.68 14.44 7.68
C GLU A 261 13.17 14.75 7.73
N CYS A 262 12.38 13.73 8.07
CA CYS A 262 10.97 13.80 8.43
C CYS A 262 10.80 13.55 9.94
N SER A 263 9.86 14.24 10.56
CA SER A 263 9.45 14.05 11.95
C SER A 263 8.44 12.90 12.14
N TYR A 264 7.76 12.49 11.07
CA TYR A 264 6.81 11.38 11.09
C TYR A 264 6.69 10.73 9.70
N GLU A 265 6.22 9.49 9.66
CA GLU A 265 6.03 8.73 8.43
C GLU A 265 5.06 9.44 7.47
N GLY A 266 5.46 9.61 6.21
CA GLY A 266 4.64 10.19 5.15
C GLY A 266 4.62 11.72 5.10
N GLN A 267 5.35 12.40 5.99
CA GLN A 267 5.41 13.88 6.03
C GLN A 267 5.79 14.49 4.67
N ALA A 268 6.85 13.98 4.03
CA ALA A 268 7.35 14.55 2.78
C ALA A 268 6.29 14.47 1.64
N ALA A 269 5.60 13.33 1.55
CA ALA A 269 4.52 13.13 0.60
C ALA A 269 3.32 14.08 0.85
N ILE A 270 2.93 14.24 2.12
CA ILE A 270 1.84 15.15 2.53
C ILE A 270 2.19 16.61 2.21
N GLU A 271 3.40 17.05 2.55
CA GLU A 271 3.84 18.42 2.27
C GLU A 271 3.96 18.70 0.77
N MET A 272 4.38 17.70 -0.03
CA MET A 272 4.41 17.80 -1.49
C MET A 272 3.00 17.91 -2.08
N GLU A 273 2.04 17.12 -1.60
CA GLU A 273 0.63 17.25 -2.01
C GLU A 273 0.09 18.65 -1.71
N ALA A 274 0.41 19.20 -0.54
CA ALA A 274 -0.04 20.51 -0.09
C ALA A 274 0.49 21.69 -0.96
N LEU A 275 1.52 21.47 -1.79
CA LEU A 275 1.97 22.49 -2.76
C LEU A 275 0.92 22.77 -3.84
N ILE A 276 0.02 21.83 -4.11
CA ILE A 276 -0.99 21.95 -5.16
C ILE A 276 -2.27 22.53 -4.54
N THR A 277 -2.36 23.86 -4.52
CA THR A 277 -3.49 24.58 -3.91
C THR A 277 -4.78 24.46 -4.73
N GLN A 278 -5.93 24.78 -4.12
CA GLN A 278 -7.24 24.73 -4.82
C GLN A 278 -7.27 25.57 -6.11
N GLN A 279 -6.65 26.74 -6.11
CA GLN A 279 -6.55 27.57 -7.32
C GLN A 279 -5.74 26.87 -8.43
N ARG A 280 -4.68 26.14 -8.05
CA ARG A 280 -3.85 25.37 -8.99
C ARG A 280 -4.55 24.11 -9.47
N LEU A 281 -5.45 23.53 -8.64
CA LEU A 281 -6.27 22.39 -9.04
C LEU A 281 -7.18 22.69 -10.23
N ASN A 282 -7.69 23.93 -10.33
CA ASN A 282 -8.52 24.33 -11.48
C ASN A 282 -7.76 24.32 -12.81
N HIS A 283 -6.43 24.43 -12.79
CA HIS A 283 -5.54 24.41 -13.95
C HIS A 283 -4.64 23.16 -13.97
N PHE A 284 -5.00 22.14 -13.20
CA PHE A 284 -4.14 20.99 -12.94
C PHE A 284 -3.93 20.12 -14.18
N GLU A 285 -4.96 19.97 -15.01
CA GLU A 285 -4.89 19.22 -16.27
C GLU A 285 -4.02 19.94 -17.32
N GLU A 286 -3.78 21.25 -17.17
CA GLU A 286 -2.96 22.07 -18.07
C GLU A 286 -1.45 21.95 -17.76
N GLN A 287 -1.07 21.39 -16.61
CA GLN A 287 0.34 21.36 -16.15
C GLN A 287 1.22 20.32 -16.86
N GLY A 288 0.65 19.48 -17.72
CA GLY A 288 1.34 18.35 -18.35
C GLY A 288 1.56 17.18 -17.38
N ALA A 289 2.30 16.17 -17.83
CA ALA A 289 2.55 14.94 -17.09
C ALA A 289 3.97 14.43 -17.37
N TYR A 290 4.67 13.95 -16.34
CA TYR A 290 5.96 13.31 -16.57
C TYR A 290 5.80 11.93 -17.21
N PRO A 291 6.71 11.54 -18.13
CA PRO A 291 6.66 10.22 -18.73
C PRO A 291 7.13 9.17 -17.74
N PHE A 292 6.43 8.05 -17.67
CA PHE A 292 6.91 6.81 -17.10
C PHE A 292 6.94 5.77 -18.20
N ALA A 293 7.84 4.79 -18.09
CA ALA A 293 7.86 3.64 -18.97
C ALA A 293 7.26 2.41 -18.26
N ILE A 294 6.90 1.40 -19.04
CA ILE A 294 6.57 0.07 -18.51
C ILE A 294 7.65 -0.87 -19.03
N GLY A 295 8.49 -1.36 -18.12
CA GLY A 295 9.47 -2.40 -18.38
C GLY A 295 8.92 -3.79 -18.03
N ASN A 296 9.73 -4.82 -18.23
CA ASN A 296 9.44 -6.18 -17.81
C ASN A 296 10.62 -6.70 -16.98
N LEU A 297 10.34 -7.36 -15.85
CA LEU A 297 11.37 -8.09 -15.12
C LEU A 297 11.64 -9.41 -15.87
N ASP A 298 12.91 -9.70 -16.14
CA ASP A 298 13.32 -10.99 -16.68
C ASP A 298 13.08 -12.07 -15.61
N GLY A 299 12.17 -13.00 -15.88
CA GLY A 299 11.83 -14.07 -14.95
C GLY A 299 12.96 -15.09 -14.82
N SER A 300 13.68 -15.07 -13.70
CA SER A 300 14.60 -16.15 -13.29
C SER A 300 13.94 -17.19 -12.37
N GLN A 301 12.62 -17.34 -12.43
CA GLN A 301 11.92 -18.47 -11.82
C GLN A 301 11.18 -19.26 -12.90
N GLU A 302 11.54 -20.54 -13.00
CA GLU A 302 11.18 -21.53 -14.03
C GLU A 302 9.68 -21.84 -14.18
N SER A 303 8.76 -21.00 -13.72
CA SER A 303 7.33 -21.33 -13.72
C SER A 303 6.36 -20.21 -14.12
N LEU A 304 6.83 -19.07 -14.63
CA LEU A 304 5.95 -18.07 -15.26
C LEU A 304 6.50 -17.67 -16.63
N SER A 305 5.92 -18.25 -17.68
CA SER A 305 6.06 -17.83 -19.07
C SER A 305 5.36 -16.48 -19.36
N ILE A 306 5.27 -15.60 -18.37
CA ILE A 306 4.55 -14.33 -18.43
C ILE A 306 5.56 -13.22 -18.16
N GLU A 307 5.63 -12.25 -19.07
CA GLU A 307 6.26 -10.95 -18.81
C GLU A 307 5.72 -10.38 -17.50
N PHE A 308 6.58 -10.05 -16.53
CA PHE A 308 6.15 -9.43 -15.28
C PHE A 308 6.39 -7.92 -15.36
N PRO A 309 5.37 -7.12 -15.74
CA PRO A 309 5.56 -5.71 -16.03
C PRO A 309 5.81 -4.89 -14.77
N TYR A 310 6.61 -3.84 -14.90
CA TYR A 310 6.84 -2.89 -13.84
C TYR A 310 6.82 -1.44 -14.34
N ILE A 311 6.37 -0.51 -13.49
CA ILE A 311 6.46 0.94 -13.76
C ILE A 311 7.90 1.41 -13.54
N GLU A 312 8.51 1.93 -14.60
CA GLU A 312 9.88 2.47 -14.64
C GLU A 312 9.87 3.99 -14.51
N SER A 313 10.56 4.50 -13.49
CA SER A 313 10.60 5.92 -13.13
C SER A 313 11.75 6.68 -13.80
N ARG A 314 12.70 6.01 -14.48
CA ARG A 314 13.84 6.69 -15.13
C ARG A 314 13.44 7.85 -16.05
N PRO A 315 12.45 7.73 -16.98
CA PRO A 315 12.06 8.85 -17.83
C PRO A 315 11.47 10.04 -17.04
N MET A 316 10.78 9.76 -15.94
CA MET A 316 10.23 10.79 -15.05
C MET A 316 11.36 11.53 -14.36
N TRP A 317 12.37 10.82 -13.86
CA TRP A 317 13.51 11.46 -13.21
C TRP A 317 14.30 12.37 -14.14
N GLN A 318 14.49 11.96 -15.40
CA GLN A 318 15.14 12.83 -16.40
C GLN A 318 14.35 14.14 -16.55
N ALA A 319 13.05 14.05 -16.84
CA ALA A 319 12.20 15.22 -17.05
C ALA A 319 12.08 16.11 -15.80
N LEU A 320 12.12 15.51 -14.60
CA LEU A 320 12.11 16.25 -13.34
C LEU A 320 13.43 17.02 -13.13
N LEU A 321 14.58 16.41 -13.42
CA LEU A 321 15.89 17.07 -13.29
C LEU A 321 16.03 18.21 -14.31
N ASP A 322 15.51 18.04 -15.52
CA ASP A 322 15.41 19.10 -16.53
C ASP A 322 14.58 20.28 -16.01
N ASP A 323 13.39 20.01 -15.46
CA ASP A 323 12.52 21.05 -14.88
C ASP A 323 13.19 21.76 -13.68
N LEU A 324 13.97 21.04 -12.86
CA LEU A 324 14.75 21.67 -11.78
C LEU A 324 15.84 22.61 -12.34
N LYS A 325 16.51 22.22 -13.42
CA LYS A 325 17.53 23.02 -14.11
C LYS A 325 16.95 24.27 -14.75
N GLU A 326 15.73 24.17 -15.28
CA GLU A 326 14.96 25.29 -15.83
C GLU A 326 14.29 26.16 -14.74
N ASN A 327 14.49 25.84 -13.45
CA ASN A 327 13.87 26.54 -12.32
C ASN A 327 12.34 26.56 -12.37
N ILE A 328 11.73 25.48 -12.88
CA ILE A 328 10.28 25.32 -12.86
C ILE A 328 9.79 25.32 -11.40
N PRO A 329 8.69 26.03 -11.08
CA PRO A 329 8.18 26.08 -9.72
C PRO A 329 7.87 24.68 -9.17
N ARG A 330 8.26 24.43 -7.91
CA ARG A 330 8.09 23.13 -7.23
C ARG A 330 6.66 22.60 -7.28
N TRP A 331 5.66 23.48 -7.21
CA TRP A 331 4.25 23.08 -7.29
C TRP A 331 3.87 22.51 -8.67
N ALA A 332 4.48 23.02 -9.75
CA ALA A 332 4.23 22.55 -11.11
C ALA A 332 4.91 21.20 -11.34
N ILE A 333 6.14 21.02 -10.84
CA ILE A 333 6.84 19.72 -10.81
C ILE A 333 6.01 18.68 -10.03
N ALA A 334 5.52 19.04 -8.84
CA ALA A 334 4.64 18.18 -8.07
C ALA A 334 3.37 17.80 -8.86
N ALA A 335 2.74 18.75 -9.57
CA ALA A 335 1.57 18.47 -10.41
C ALA A 335 1.90 17.52 -11.57
N LYS A 336 2.98 17.78 -12.33
CA LYS A 336 3.45 16.91 -13.42
C LYS A 336 3.77 15.50 -12.94
N PHE A 337 4.34 15.35 -11.74
CA PHE A 337 4.59 14.05 -11.11
C PHE A 337 3.29 13.29 -10.82
N HIS A 338 2.31 13.93 -10.16
CA HIS A 338 1.03 13.27 -9.86
C HIS A 338 0.28 12.88 -11.14
N ASN A 339 0.23 13.76 -12.15
CA ASN A 339 -0.36 13.47 -13.46
C ASN A 339 0.35 12.33 -14.18
N GLY A 340 1.69 12.37 -14.21
CA GLY A 340 2.53 11.34 -14.82
C GLY A 340 2.31 9.98 -14.18
N LEU A 341 2.26 9.95 -12.85
CA LEU A 341 2.05 8.73 -12.10
C LEU A 341 0.64 8.15 -12.32
N ALA A 342 -0.39 8.99 -12.33
CA ALA A 342 -1.74 8.54 -12.64
C ALA A 342 -1.85 7.95 -14.05
N ASN A 343 -1.22 8.59 -15.04
CA ASN A 343 -1.14 8.08 -16.41
C ASN A 343 -0.38 6.74 -16.48
N ALA A 344 0.71 6.60 -15.73
CA ALA A 344 1.50 5.37 -15.67
C ALA A 344 0.70 4.20 -15.08
N ILE A 345 -0.03 4.46 -13.99
CA ILE A 345 -0.92 3.47 -13.36
C ILE A 345 -2.01 3.04 -14.35
N ALA A 346 -2.67 4.00 -15.02
CA ALA A 346 -3.69 3.68 -16.01
C ALA A 346 -3.14 2.89 -17.22
N ALA A 347 -1.94 3.23 -17.70
CA ALA A 347 -1.25 2.48 -18.74
C ALA A 347 -0.88 1.06 -18.31
N MET A 348 -0.48 0.86 -17.04
CA MET A 348 -0.26 -0.47 -16.47
C MET A 348 -1.56 -1.28 -16.44
N VAL A 349 -2.68 -0.68 -16.04
CA VAL A 349 -3.99 -1.36 -16.08
C VAL A 349 -4.37 -1.76 -17.50
N ASP A 350 -4.14 -0.89 -18.49
CA ASP A 350 -4.37 -1.23 -19.91
C ASP A 350 -3.47 -2.39 -20.37
N ARG A 351 -2.20 -2.42 -19.94
CA ARG A 351 -1.27 -3.53 -20.23
C ARG A 351 -1.74 -4.85 -19.64
N LEU A 352 -2.39 -4.80 -18.48
CA LEU A 352 -2.88 -5.97 -17.74
C LEU A 352 -4.29 -6.39 -18.15
N ARG A 353 -4.98 -5.64 -19.02
CA ARG A 353 -6.41 -5.82 -19.33
C ARG A 353 -6.80 -7.25 -19.71
N ASP A 354 -5.98 -7.92 -20.52
CA ASP A 354 -6.25 -9.30 -20.97
C ASP A 354 -6.14 -10.35 -19.85
N CYS A 355 -5.49 -10.01 -18.74
CA CYS A 355 -5.40 -10.86 -17.55
C CYS A 355 -6.60 -10.69 -16.61
N LEU A 356 -7.47 -9.69 -16.84
CA LEU A 356 -8.54 -9.33 -15.90
C LEU A 356 -9.81 -10.12 -16.17
N LEU A 357 -10.50 -10.46 -15.08
CA LEU A 357 -11.75 -11.23 -15.11
C LEU A 357 -12.99 -10.36 -14.82
N SER A 358 -12.77 -9.08 -14.47
CA SER A 358 -13.80 -8.08 -14.25
C SER A 358 -13.26 -6.69 -14.58
N ASP A 359 -14.16 -5.73 -14.74
CA ASP A 359 -13.88 -4.30 -14.92
C ASP A 359 -13.72 -3.55 -13.60
N ARG A 360 -13.72 -4.26 -12.46
CA ARG A 360 -13.63 -3.65 -11.13
C ARG A 360 -12.18 -3.47 -10.72
N VAL A 361 -11.86 -2.26 -10.26
CA VAL A 361 -10.54 -1.90 -9.77
C VAL A 361 -10.63 -1.33 -8.36
N VAL A 362 -9.96 -1.95 -7.39
CA VAL A 362 -9.87 -1.46 -6.01
C VAL A 362 -8.60 -0.63 -5.85
N LEU A 363 -8.74 0.63 -5.41
CA LEU A 363 -7.61 1.50 -5.08
C LEU A 363 -7.43 1.55 -3.55
N THR A 364 -6.29 1.09 -3.06
CA THR A 364 -6.04 0.90 -1.62
C THR A 364 -4.56 1.03 -1.24
N GLY A 365 -4.26 1.09 0.05
CA GLY A 365 -2.94 1.41 0.60
C GLY A 365 -2.79 2.89 0.96
N GLY A 366 -1.85 3.19 1.86
CA GLY A 366 -1.68 4.51 2.46
C GLY A 366 -1.41 5.65 1.47
N VAL A 367 -0.86 5.37 0.29
CA VAL A 367 -0.58 6.39 -0.73
C VAL A 367 -1.87 6.95 -1.34
N PHE A 368 -2.96 6.18 -1.41
CA PHE A 368 -4.26 6.68 -1.87
C PHE A 368 -5.02 7.54 -0.84
N GLN A 369 -4.38 7.87 0.30
CA GLN A 369 -4.81 9.02 1.11
C GLN A 369 -4.47 10.35 0.44
N ASN A 370 -3.54 10.35 -0.52
CA ASN A 370 -3.29 11.49 -1.39
C ASN A 370 -4.49 11.71 -2.31
N ARG A 371 -5.21 12.80 -2.06
CA ARG A 371 -6.47 13.11 -2.75
C ARG A 371 -6.23 13.33 -4.24
N ILE A 372 -5.15 14.00 -4.59
CA ILE A 372 -4.84 14.35 -5.98
C ILE A 372 -4.59 13.08 -6.78
N LEU A 373 -3.76 12.18 -6.27
CA LEU A 373 -3.49 10.90 -6.94
C LEU A 373 -4.75 10.06 -7.06
N LEU A 374 -5.54 9.94 -5.99
CA LEU A 374 -6.79 9.17 -6.00
C LEU A 374 -7.78 9.73 -7.04
N GLU A 375 -7.97 11.05 -7.09
CA GLU A 375 -8.86 11.70 -8.06
C GLU A 375 -8.39 11.45 -9.51
N GLN A 376 -7.10 11.61 -9.78
CA GLN A 376 -6.55 11.43 -11.13
C GLN A 376 -6.57 9.97 -11.57
N VAL A 377 -6.15 9.03 -10.72
CA VAL A 377 -6.13 7.61 -11.07
C VAL A 377 -7.55 7.13 -11.36
N SER A 378 -8.53 7.41 -10.49
CA SER A 378 -9.90 6.97 -10.75
C SER A 378 -10.45 7.57 -12.05
N ARG A 379 -10.26 8.88 -12.29
CA ARG A 379 -10.70 9.52 -13.53
C ARG A 379 -10.09 8.84 -14.76
N CYS A 380 -8.78 8.58 -14.73
CA CYS A 380 -8.09 7.90 -15.82
C CYS A 380 -8.65 6.48 -16.07
N LEU A 381 -9.01 5.75 -15.01
CA LEU A 381 -9.55 4.38 -15.10
C LEU A 381 -11.03 4.36 -15.54
N GLU A 382 -11.85 5.27 -15.03
CA GLU A 382 -13.27 5.39 -15.38
C GLU A 382 -13.46 5.74 -16.86
N VAL A 383 -12.64 6.65 -17.39
CA VAL A 383 -12.63 6.97 -18.84
C VAL A 383 -12.29 5.75 -19.70
N ARG A 384 -11.56 4.78 -19.13
CA ARG A 384 -11.21 3.50 -19.80
C ARG A 384 -12.26 2.41 -19.61
N GLY A 385 -13.35 2.71 -18.92
CA GLY A 385 -14.48 1.78 -18.69
C GLY A 385 -14.34 0.90 -17.45
N PHE A 386 -13.43 1.22 -16.52
CA PHE A 386 -13.32 0.49 -15.26
C PHE A 386 -14.26 1.07 -14.18
N SER A 387 -14.82 0.21 -13.34
CA SER A 387 -15.53 0.57 -12.13
C SER A 387 -14.55 0.68 -10.97
N VAL A 388 -14.30 1.90 -10.50
CA VAL A 388 -13.31 2.17 -9.47
C VAL A 388 -13.95 2.10 -8.07
N LEU A 389 -13.38 1.27 -7.20
CA LEU A 389 -13.79 1.05 -5.83
C LEU A 389 -12.75 1.69 -4.90
N THR A 390 -13.21 2.52 -3.98
CA THR A 390 -12.36 3.25 -3.04
C THR A 390 -12.89 3.13 -1.61
N HIS A 391 -12.06 3.53 -0.65
CA HIS A 391 -12.37 3.44 0.76
C HIS A 391 -13.19 4.63 1.28
N SER A 392 -14.14 4.34 2.16
CA SER A 392 -15.10 5.27 2.77
C SER A 392 -15.41 4.90 4.23
N LEU A 393 -15.58 3.61 4.56
CA LEU A 393 -15.95 3.13 5.90
C LEU A 393 -14.76 2.77 6.77
N VAL A 394 -13.69 2.26 6.15
CA VAL A 394 -12.39 2.04 6.80
C VAL A 394 -11.32 2.85 6.08
N PRO A 395 -10.20 3.18 6.74
CA PRO A 395 -9.09 3.83 6.05
C PRO A 395 -8.48 2.93 4.96
N PRO A 396 -7.98 3.51 3.85
CA PRO A 396 -7.17 2.76 2.87
C PRO A 396 -5.76 2.42 3.40
N ASN A 397 -5.35 3.02 4.53
CA ASN A 397 -4.09 2.68 5.22
C ASN A 397 -4.28 1.52 6.19
N ASP A 398 -3.21 1.16 6.89
CA ASP A 398 -3.14 0.07 7.87
C ASP A 398 -4.26 0.05 8.94
N GLY A 399 -4.90 1.19 9.21
CA GLY A 399 -6.07 1.24 10.09
C GLY A 399 -7.27 0.43 9.59
N GLY A 400 -7.34 0.10 8.29
CA GLY A 400 -8.33 -0.79 7.68
C GLY A 400 -7.88 -2.25 7.54
N LEU A 401 -6.61 -2.56 7.80
CA LEU A 401 -6.01 -3.85 7.47
C LEU A 401 -6.67 -5.03 8.21
N SER A 402 -7.01 -4.85 9.48
CA SER A 402 -7.67 -5.88 10.30
C SER A 402 -9.03 -6.31 9.74
N PHE A 403 -9.74 -5.41 9.06
CA PHE A 403 -11.00 -5.74 8.41
C PHE A 403 -10.79 -6.70 7.24
N GLY A 404 -9.82 -6.40 6.39
CA GLY A 404 -9.40 -7.26 5.28
C GLY A 404 -8.92 -8.63 5.74
N GLN A 405 -8.08 -8.67 6.77
CA GLN A 405 -7.61 -9.92 7.39
C GLN A 405 -8.78 -10.80 7.87
N ALA A 406 -9.78 -10.19 8.52
CA ALA A 406 -10.93 -10.91 9.04
C ALA A 406 -11.78 -11.55 7.92
N VAL A 407 -12.10 -10.80 6.86
CA VAL A 407 -12.91 -11.31 5.74
C VAL A 407 -12.16 -12.36 4.90
N ILE A 408 -10.85 -12.24 4.73
CA ILE A 408 -10.05 -13.27 4.06
C ILE A 408 -10.05 -14.57 4.87
N ALA A 409 -9.77 -14.49 6.18
CA ALA A 409 -9.80 -15.67 7.04
C ALA A 409 -11.19 -16.33 7.05
N ALA A 410 -12.27 -15.55 7.03
CA ALA A 410 -13.63 -16.05 6.93
C ALA A 410 -13.86 -16.82 5.62
N ALA A 411 -13.50 -16.23 4.48
CA ALA A 411 -13.64 -16.86 3.17
C ALA A 411 -12.84 -18.16 3.05
N GLN A 412 -11.64 -18.19 3.63
CA GLN A 412 -10.81 -19.40 3.68
C GLN A 412 -11.46 -20.49 4.53
N LEU A 413 -12.05 -20.17 5.68
CA LEU A 413 -12.74 -21.16 6.54
C LEU A 413 -13.98 -21.77 5.89
N VAL A 414 -14.79 -20.97 5.17
CA VAL A 414 -15.95 -21.48 4.42
C VAL A 414 -15.53 -22.57 3.42
N SER A 415 -14.38 -22.38 2.77
CA SER A 415 -13.85 -23.32 1.77
C SER A 415 -13.38 -24.67 2.37
N PHE A 416 -13.08 -24.72 3.68
CA PHE A 416 -12.75 -25.97 4.38
C PHE A 416 -13.98 -26.68 4.96
N GLY A 417 -15.14 -26.00 5.04
CA GLY A 417 -16.38 -26.56 5.55
C GLY A 417 -17.19 -27.36 4.52
N SER A 418 -16.96 -27.15 3.23
CA SER A 418 -17.53 -27.98 2.15
C SER A 418 -16.66 -29.21 1.95
N GLY A 419 -16.74 -30.15 2.89
CA GLY A 419 -16.21 -31.50 2.72
C GLY A 419 -16.79 -32.13 1.47
N PHE A 420 -15.91 -32.49 0.54
CA PHE A 420 -16.23 -33.42 -0.54
C PHE A 420 -16.75 -34.72 0.09
N ASP A 421 -18.05 -34.97 -0.03
CA ASP A 421 -18.57 -36.33 -0.07
C ASP A 421 -17.88 -37.02 -1.26
N ASN A 422 -16.89 -37.86 -0.95
CA ASN A 422 -16.36 -38.84 -1.89
C ASN A 422 -17.45 -39.88 -2.15
N GLY A 423 -18.39 -39.51 -3.00
CA GLY A 423 -19.48 -40.34 -3.49
C GLY A 423 -19.32 -40.68 -4.96
N CYS A 424 -18.23 -41.36 -5.33
CA CYS A 424 -18.15 -42.16 -6.56
C CYS A 424 -17.43 -43.48 -6.27
N ASN A 425 -18.15 -44.38 -5.60
CA ASN A 425 -18.03 -45.82 -5.83
C ASN A 425 -19.19 -46.22 -6.74
N GLY A 426 -18.89 -46.80 -7.90
CA GLY A 426 -19.87 -47.33 -8.85
C GLY A 426 -19.52 -47.02 -10.29
#